data_AF-A0A8J3NWB8-F1
#
_entry.id   AF-A0A8J3NWB8-F1
#
_cell.length_a   1.000
_cell.length_b   1.000
_cell.length_c   1.000
_cell.angle_alpha   90.00
_cell.angle_beta   90.00
_cell.angle_gamma   90.00
#
_symmetry.space_group_name_H-M   'P 1'
#
loop_
_entity.id
_entity.type
_entity.pdbx_description
1 polymer ?
#
loop_
_entity_poly.entity_id
_entity_poly.type
_entity_poly.pdbx_seq_one_letter_code
_entity_poly.pdbx_strand_id
1 'polypeptide(L)'
;MTRALTTGQRTIRPDSERRCPGWCARAHHCTARRLPGGEHASIPEVWVTDVGRFVATRYRDQAGHDRVELRVVLALADDEDIAQAQARHLLAVTRVVVDRVFGPKEQP
;
A
#
# COMPACT_ATOMS: atom_id res chain seq x y z
N MET A 1 -32.90 16.03 -16.27
CA MET A 1 -32.29 15.71 -17.58
C MET A 1 -31.13 14.76 -17.33
N THR A 2 -31.33 13.48 -17.62
CA THR A 2 -30.34 12.42 -17.40
C THR A 2 -29.59 12.21 -18.71
N ARG A 3 -28.26 12.32 -18.69
CA ARG A 3 -27.42 12.15 -19.89
C ARG A 3 -26.50 10.96 -19.67
N ALA A 4 -26.65 9.93 -20.47
CA ALA A 4 -25.68 8.85 -20.55
C ALA A 4 -24.41 9.36 -21.23
N LEU A 5 -23.24 9.15 -20.61
CA LEU A 5 -21.93 9.39 -21.20
C LEU A 5 -21.26 8.05 -21.52
N THR A 6 -21.85 7.27 -22.43
CA THR A 6 -21.12 6.23 -23.16
C THR A 6 -20.47 6.89 -24.37
N THR A 7 -19.37 7.60 -24.15
CA THR A 7 -18.45 7.88 -25.25
C THR A 7 -17.70 6.58 -25.54
N GLY A 8 -17.96 5.97 -26.70
CA GLY A 8 -17.21 4.83 -27.25
C GLY A 8 -15.76 5.17 -27.63
N GLN A 9 -15.14 6.12 -26.93
CA GLN A 9 -13.73 6.41 -27.07
C GLN A 9 -12.96 5.31 -26.36
N ARG A 10 -12.20 4.52 -27.13
CA ARG A 10 -11.25 3.56 -26.59
C ARG A 10 -10.28 4.36 -25.70
N THR A 11 -10.38 4.22 -24.38
CA THR A 11 -9.41 4.82 -23.46
C THR A 11 -8.03 4.26 -23.82
N ILE A 12 -7.21 5.10 -24.46
CA ILE A 12 -5.83 4.74 -24.78
C ILE A 12 -5.13 4.69 -23.43
N ARG A 13 -4.95 3.47 -22.91
CA ARG A 13 -4.13 3.25 -21.71
C ARG A 13 -2.70 3.73 -21.99
N PRO A 14 -2.17 4.70 -21.24
CA PRO A 14 -0.79 5.16 -21.39
C PRO A 14 0.20 3.99 -21.28
N ASP A 15 1.34 4.10 -21.95
CA ASP A 15 2.32 3.00 -22.02
C ASP A 15 2.90 2.62 -20.64
N SER A 16 2.89 3.55 -19.69
CA SER A 16 3.22 3.31 -18.27
C SER A 16 2.28 2.30 -17.59
N GLU A 17 1.03 2.20 -18.02
CA GLU A 17 0.07 1.20 -17.56
C GLU A 17 0.30 -0.17 -18.21
N ARG A 18 0.94 -0.19 -19.38
CA ARG A 18 1.18 -1.42 -20.16
C ARG A 18 2.46 -2.14 -19.74
N ARG A 19 3.49 -1.41 -19.29
CA ARG A 19 4.78 -1.97 -18.88
C ARG A 19 4.92 -2.01 -17.36
N CYS A 20 5.01 -3.22 -16.81
CA CYS A 20 5.35 -3.41 -15.41
C CYS A 20 6.82 -3.03 -15.15
N PRO A 21 7.10 -2.24 -14.10
CA PRO A 21 8.46 -2.06 -13.59
C PRO A 21 9.11 -3.40 -13.23
N GLY A 22 10.45 -3.45 -13.23
CA GLY A 22 11.21 -4.68 -12.92
C GLY A 22 10.91 -5.28 -11.54
N TRP A 23 10.52 -4.45 -10.57
CA TRP A 23 10.15 -4.86 -9.21
C TRP A 23 8.69 -5.31 -9.06
N CYS A 24 7.84 -5.07 -10.07
CA CYS A 24 6.42 -5.41 -10.00
C CYS A 24 6.24 -6.93 -10.01
N ALA A 25 5.45 -7.46 -9.06
CA ALA A 25 5.11 -8.88 -8.96
C ALA A 25 4.27 -9.40 -10.12
N ARG A 26 3.71 -8.50 -10.94
CA ARG A 26 2.83 -8.82 -12.09
C ARG A 26 1.60 -9.63 -11.64
N ALA A 27 1.01 -10.38 -12.58
CA ALA A 27 -0.10 -11.30 -12.35
C ALA A 27 -1.26 -10.67 -11.53
N HIS A 28 -1.72 -11.37 -10.48
CA HIS A 28 -2.84 -10.94 -9.64
C HIS A 28 -2.48 -9.81 -8.67
N HIS A 29 -1.19 -9.55 -8.45
CA HIS A 29 -0.73 -8.45 -7.61
C HIS A 29 -0.77 -7.11 -8.36
N CYS A 30 -0.58 -7.12 -9.69
CA CYS A 30 -0.62 -5.92 -10.51
C CYS A 30 -2.02 -5.67 -11.06
N THR A 31 -2.66 -4.61 -10.57
CA THR A 31 -3.94 -4.14 -11.11
C THR A 31 -3.76 -3.11 -12.23
N ALA A 32 -2.60 -2.46 -12.33
CA ALA A 32 -2.29 -1.43 -13.35
C ALA A 32 -2.53 -1.90 -14.79
N ARG A 33 -2.31 -3.19 -15.08
CA ARG A 33 -2.54 -3.74 -16.42
C ARG A 33 -3.99 -4.09 -16.72
N ARG A 34 -4.84 -4.20 -15.70
CA ARG A 34 -6.19 -4.75 -15.81
C ARG A 34 -7.27 -3.70 -15.61
N LEU A 35 -7.04 -2.74 -14.72
CA LEU A 35 -8.03 -1.75 -14.28
C LEU A 35 -7.56 -0.32 -14.58
N PRO A 36 -8.44 0.58 -15.05
CA PRO A 36 -8.19 2.02 -15.01
C PRO A 36 -7.93 2.48 -13.58
N GLY A 37 -6.89 3.28 -13.34
CA GLY A 37 -6.48 3.66 -11.99
C GLY A 37 -5.83 2.52 -11.19
N GLY A 38 -5.55 1.37 -11.82
CA GLY A 38 -4.86 0.26 -11.17
C GLY A 38 -3.38 0.56 -10.93
N GLU A 39 -2.74 -0.26 -10.09
CA GLU A 39 -1.42 0.04 -9.54
C GLU A 39 -0.47 -1.13 -9.74
N HIS A 40 0.82 -0.81 -9.85
CA HIS A 40 1.88 -1.81 -9.78
C HIS A 40 2.09 -2.15 -8.31
N ALA A 41 2.21 -3.43 -8.00
CA ALA A 41 2.52 -3.91 -6.65
C ALA A 41 3.78 -4.77 -6.68
N SER A 42 4.63 -4.66 -5.67
CA SER A 42 5.78 -5.56 -5.48
C SER A 42 5.32 -6.94 -4.99
N ILE A 43 6.26 -7.88 -4.95
CA ILE A 43 6.07 -9.06 -4.10
C ILE A 43 6.04 -8.53 -2.65
N PRO A 44 5.07 -8.92 -1.82
CA PRO A 44 5.05 -8.51 -0.43
C PRO A 44 6.28 -9.07 0.30
N GLU A 45 6.99 -8.21 1.02
CA GLU A 45 7.97 -8.65 2.00
C GLU A 45 7.22 -9.07 3.26
N VAL A 46 7.42 -10.31 3.69
CA VAL A 46 6.67 -10.91 4.80
C VAL A 46 7.64 -11.43 5.85
N TRP A 47 7.52 -10.91 7.07
CA TRP A 47 8.27 -11.42 8.22
C TRP A 47 7.29 -12.02 9.21
N VAL A 48 7.60 -13.23 9.68
CA VAL A 48 6.87 -13.91 10.75
C VAL A 48 7.79 -13.95 11.95
N THR A 49 7.30 -13.44 13.08
CA THR A 49 8.02 -13.36 14.34
C THR A 49 7.25 -14.10 15.43
N ASP A 50 7.84 -14.16 16.61
CA ASP A 50 7.20 -14.62 17.85
C ASP A 50 5.92 -13.84 18.21
N VAL A 51 5.89 -12.55 17.89
CA VAL A 51 4.76 -11.65 18.21
C VAL A 51 3.72 -11.50 17.09
N GLY A 52 4.00 -11.97 15.87
CA GLY A 52 3.03 -11.95 14.79
C GLY A 52 3.63 -11.83 13.39
N ARG A 53 2.90 -11.16 12.48
CA ARG A 53 3.25 -11.07 11.07
C ARG A 53 3.31 -9.62 10.60
N PHE A 54 4.41 -9.27 9.93
CA PHE A 54 4.63 -7.97 9.31
C PHE A 54 4.66 -8.15 7.79
N VAL A 55 3.99 -7.25 7.08
CA VAL A 55 3.91 -7.27 5.62
C VAL A 55 4.15 -5.86 5.08
N ALA A 56 5.11 -5.72 4.18
CA ALA A 56 5.36 -4.49 3.45
C ALA A 56 5.16 -4.73 1.95
N THR A 57 4.33 -3.90 1.31
CA THR A 57 4.11 -3.95 -0.15
C THR A 57 4.34 -2.58 -0.74
N ARG A 58 5.23 -2.49 -1.72
CA ARG A 58 5.41 -1.26 -2.50
C ARG A 58 4.32 -1.20 -3.57
N TYR A 59 3.66 -0.05 -3.66
CA TYR A 59 2.75 0.29 -4.74
C TYR A 59 3.30 1.46 -5.56
N ARG A 60 2.93 1.48 -6.84
CA ARG A 60 3.10 2.65 -7.72
C ARG A 60 1.85 2.88 -8.53
N ASP A 61 1.30 4.08 -8.45
CA ASP A 61 0.14 4.48 -9.24
C ASP A 61 0.51 4.72 -10.73
N GLN A 62 -0.49 5.06 -11.54
CA GLN A 62 -0.30 5.31 -12.98
C GLN A 62 0.44 6.64 -13.26
N ALA A 63 0.43 7.58 -12.31
CA ALA A 63 1.16 8.84 -12.37
C ALA A 63 2.65 8.68 -11.97
N GLY A 64 3.03 7.51 -11.44
CA GLY A 64 4.39 7.19 -11.04
C GLY A 64 4.69 7.46 -9.57
N HIS A 65 3.70 7.81 -8.75
CA HIS A 65 3.89 8.00 -7.32
C HIS A 65 4.02 6.66 -6.61
N ASP A 66 5.15 6.49 -5.94
CA ASP A 66 5.41 5.32 -5.08
C ASP A 66 4.83 5.55 -3.68
N ARG A 67 4.29 4.47 -3.10
CA ARG A 67 4.00 4.40 -1.67
C ARG A 67 4.29 3.01 -1.14
N VAL A 68 4.37 2.90 0.17
CA VAL A 68 4.44 1.61 0.87
C VAL A 68 3.15 1.40 1.65
N GLU A 69 2.57 0.22 1.51
CA GLU A 69 1.57 -0.28 2.45
C GLU A 69 2.29 -1.12 3.50
N LEU A 70 2.10 -0.77 4.77
CA LEU A 70 2.52 -1.57 5.91
C LEU A 70 1.28 -2.20 6.55
N ARG A 71 1.27 -3.52 6.69
CA ARG A 71 0.25 -4.29 7.40
C ARG A 71 0.90 -5.11 8.49
N VAL A 72 0.30 -5.08 9.68
CA VAL A 72 0.76 -5.85 10.82
C VAL A 72 -0.42 -6.62 11.39
N VAL A 73 -0.20 -7.89 11.71
CA VAL A 73 -1.18 -8.78 12.34
C VAL A 73 -0.54 -9.35 13.60
N LEU A 74 -1.07 -8.99 14.77
CA LEU A 74 -0.54 -9.36 16.08
C LEU A 74 -1.64 -10.04 16.90
N ALA A 75 -1.23 -10.89 17.86
CA ALA A 75 -2.11 -11.31 18.94
C ALA A 75 -2.28 -10.15 19.93
N LEU A 76 -3.50 -9.98 20.44
CA LEU A 76 -3.81 -9.04 21.51
C LEU A 76 -4.00 -9.80 22.82
N ALA A 77 -3.94 -9.08 23.94
CA ALA A 77 -4.34 -9.62 25.22
C ALA A 77 -5.82 -10.04 25.23
N ASP A 78 -6.18 -11.01 26.07
CA ASP A 78 -7.57 -11.47 26.22
C ASP A 78 -8.47 -10.44 26.92
N ASP A 79 -7.87 -9.56 27.72
CA ASP A 79 -8.55 -8.46 28.39
C ASP A 79 -8.74 -7.28 27.42
N GLU A 80 -9.98 -6.83 27.26
CA GLU A 80 -10.36 -5.82 26.27
C GLU A 80 -9.69 -4.45 26.53
N ASP A 81 -9.57 -4.04 27.79
CA ASP A 81 -8.96 -2.75 28.14
C ASP A 81 -7.46 -2.78 27.82
N ILE A 82 -6.80 -3.90 28.11
CA ILE A 82 -5.39 -4.11 27.74
C ILE A 82 -5.23 -4.18 26.22
N ALA A 83 -6.08 -4.93 25.51
CA ALA A 83 -6.04 -5.06 24.05
C ALA A 83 -6.19 -3.69 23.36
N GLN A 84 -7.11 -2.87 23.85
CA GLN A 84 -7.31 -1.53 23.32
C GLN A 84 -6.13 -0.60 23.66
N ALA A 85 -5.53 -0.72 24.85
CA ALA A 85 -4.31 0.00 25.20
C ALA A 85 -3.13 -0.40 24.31
N GLN A 86 -2.94 -1.69 24.02
CA GLN A 86 -1.93 -2.20 23.09
C GLN A 86 -2.10 -1.59 21.69
N ALA A 87 -3.33 -1.60 21.15
CA ALA A 87 -3.61 -1.04 19.83
C ALA A 87 -3.32 0.46 19.75
N ARG A 88 -3.74 1.24 20.75
CA ARG A 88 -3.47 2.69 20.82
C ARG A 88 -1.98 2.97 20.93
N HIS A 89 -1.27 2.24 21.78
CA HIS A 89 0.17 2.40 21.94
C HIS A 89 0.93 2.07 20.64
N LEU A 90 0.56 0.97 19.98
CA LEU A 90 1.16 0.58 18.71
C LEU A 90 0.97 1.66 17.63
N LEU A 91 -0.22 2.27 17.53
CA LEU A 91 -0.46 3.38 16.61
C LEU A 91 0.45 4.57 16.90
N ALA A 92 0.58 4.95 18.18
CA ALA A 92 1.43 6.06 18.60
C ALA A 92 2.92 5.81 18.27
N VAL A 93 3.44 4.62 18.62
CA VAL A 93 4.84 4.26 18.34
C VAL A 93 5.10 4.14 16.84
N THR A 94 4.17 3.53 16.09
CA THR A 94 4.29 3.41 14.63
C THR A 94 4.36 4.79 13.98
N ARG A 95 3.56 5.76 14.44
CA ARG A 95 3.62 7.15 13.95
C ARG A 95 5.01 7.75 14.17
N VAL A 96 5.60 7.59 15.34
CA VAL A 96 6.95 8.10 15.65
C VAL A 96 8.01 7.47 14.73
N VAL A 97 7.94 6.15 14.52
CA VAL A 97 8.87 5.44 13.63
C VAL A 97 8.70 5.88 12.18
N VAL A 98 7.46 6.01 11.71
CA VAL A 98 7.16 6.51 10.36
C VAL A 98 7.69 7.92 10.18
N ASP A 99 7.49 8.82 11.14
CA ASP A 99 8.01 10.19 11.08
C ASP A 99 9.55 10.23 11.09
N ARG A 100 10.20 9.31 11.79
CA ARG A 100 11.66 9.19 11.74
C ARG A 100 12.18 8.75 10.37
N VAL A 101 11.46 7.88 9.66
CA VAL A 101 11.88 7.34 8.36
C VAL A 101 11.47 8.23 7.18
N PHE A 102 10.25 8.77 7.23
CA PHE A 102 9.59 9.51 6.14
C PHE A 102 9.35 10.99 6.44
N GLY A 103 9.60 11.44 7.66
CA GLY A 103 9.47 12.85 8.03
C GLY A 103 10.45 13.75 7.28
N PRO A 104 10.20 15.06 7.27
CA PRO A 104 11.09 16.02 6.63
C PRO A 104 12.49 15.89 7.25
N LYS A 105 13.49 15.65 6.40
CA LYS A 105 14.89 15.76 6.82
C LYS A 105 15.19 17.25 6.93
N GLU A 106 15.58 17.72 8.11
CA GLU A 106 16.23 19.03 8.22
C GLU A 106 17.40 19.04 7.23
N GLN A 107 17.35 19.95 6.25
CA GLN A 107 18.47 20.15 5.34
C GLN A 107 19.63 20.74 6.15
N PRO A 108 20.86 20.22 5.99
CA PRO A 108 22.03 20.80 6.62
C PRO A 108 22.30 22.23 6.14
#